data_AF-A0AAV3F601-F1
#
_entry.id   AF-A0AAV3F601-F1
#
_cell.length_a   1.000
_cell.length_b   1.000
_cell.length_c   1.000
_cell.angle_alpha   90.00
_cell.angle_beta   90.00
_cell.angle_gamma   90.00
#
_symmetry.space_group_name_H-M   'P 1'
#
loop_
_entity.id
_entity.type
_entity.pdbx_description
1 polymer ?
#
loop_
_entity_poly.entity_id
_entity_poly.type
_entity_poly.pdbx_seq_one_letter_code
_entity_poly.pdbx_strand_id
1 'polypeptide(L)'
;MKSFLDTIGIDVILLFAGLTGGITSLTSKPKDMSRKQQFLTVISGGFVASYLTPLVGDFLSLNDKALYGLAFVLGYSGMKSVEVIIKEVHKRLINKQ
;
A
#
# COMPACT_ATOMS: atom_id res chain seq x y z
N MET A 1 3.41 -12.03 -24.51
CA MET A 1 2.85 -10.67 -24.65
C MET A 1 3.02 -10.02 -23.29
N LYS A 2 3.98 -9.09 -23.10
CA LYS A 2 4.16 -8.44 -21.80
C LYS A 2 2.89 -7.65 -21.47
N SER A 3 2.41 -7.74 -20.23
CA SER A 3 1.22 -6.98 -19.82
C SER A 3 1.55 -5.49 -19.87
N PHE A 4 0.56 -4.63 -20.13
CA PHE A 4 0.73 -3.17 -19.98
C PHE A 4 1.29 -2.81 -18.59
N LEU A 5 0.91 -3.59 -17.57
CA LEU A 5 1.40 -3.47 -16.20
C LEU A 5 2.92 -3.69 -16.10
N ASP A 6 3.47 -4.68 -16.80
CA ASP A 6 4.91 -4.92 -16.82
C ASP A 6 5.66 -3.76 -17.50
N THR A 7 5.06 -3.13 -18.52
CA THR A 7 5.65 -1.99 -19.24
C THR A 7 5.77 -0.75 -18.35
N ILE A 8 4.87 -0.58 -17.40
CA ILE A 8 4.93 0.50 -16.40
C ILE A 8 5.66 0.09 -15.11
N GLY A 9 6.32 -1.09 -15.10
CA GLY A 9 7.12 -1.58 -13.97
C GLY A 9 6.29 -2.15 -12.81
N ILE A 10 5.03 -2.51 -13.04
CA ILE A 10 4.17 -3.13 -12.03
C ILE A 10 4.19 -4.64 -12.20
N ASP A 11 4.84 -5.31 -11.25
CA ASP A 11 4.70 -6.76 -11.08
C ASP A 11 3.33 -7.09 -10.46
N VAL A 12 2.55 -7.91 -11.16
CA VAL A 12 1.19 -8.30 -10.78
C VAL A 12 1.16 -9.08 -9.46
N ILE A 13 2.14 -9.95 -9.22
CA ILE A 13 2.21 -10.76 -8.00
C ILE A 13 2.55 -9.86 -6.81
N LEU A 14 3.52 -8.95 -6.96
CA LEU A 14 3.85 -7.97 -5.92
C LEU A 14 2.66 -7.05 -5.62
N LEU A 15 1.93 -6.63 -6.65
CA LEU A 15 0.72 -5.84 -6.50
C LEU A 15 -0.33 -6.60 -5.68
N PHE A 16 -0.63 -7.86 -6.01
CA PHE A 16 -1.58 -8.67 -5.24
C PHE A 16 -1.13 -8.90 -3.80
N ALA A 17 0.16 -9.17 -3.57
CA ALA A 17 0.72 -9.32 -2.23
C ALA A 17 0.55 -8.03 -1.40
N GLY A 18 0.87 -6.88 -1.99
CA GLY A 18 0.71 -5.57 -1.36
C GLY A 18 -0.73 -5.16 -1.10
N LEU A 19 -1.62 -5.39 -2.07
CA LEU A 19 -3.06 -5.15 -1.91
C LEU A 19 -3.63 -6.01 -0.77
N THR A 20 -3.24 -7.29 -0.70
CA THR A 20 -3.64 -8.17 0.40
C THR A 20 -3.13 -7.61 1.74
N GLY A 21 -1.86 -7.21 1.80
CA GLY A 21 -1.25 -6.57 2.97
C GLY A 21 -2.06 -5.39 3.48
N GLY A 22 -2.43 -4.44 2.63
CA GLY A 22 -3.16 -3.30 3.14
C GLY A 22 -4.69 -3.45 3.21
N ILE A 23 -5.32 -4.41 2.51
CA ILE A 23 -6.69 -4.82 2.87
C ILE A 23 -6.71 -5.32 4.32
N THR A 24 -5.69 -6.06 4.77
CA THR A 24 -5.60 -6.45 6.18
C THR A 24 -5.46 -5.25 7.12
N SER A 25 -4.83 -4.14 6.71
CA SER A 25 -4.77 -2.94 7.55
C SER A 25 -6.14 -2.29 7.77
N LEU A 26 -7.08 -2.46 6.84
CA LEU A 26 -8.45 -1.92 6.94
C LEU A 26 -9.38 -2.75 7.85
N THR A 27 -9.01 -3.97 8.23
CA THR A 27 -9.80 -4.78 9.18
C THR A 27 -9.88 -4.12 10.57
N SER A 28 -8.91 -3.26 10.88
CA SER A 28 -8.94 -2.34 12.02
C SER A 28 -9.85 -1.14 11.70
N LYS A 29 -11.17 -1.36 11.62
CA LYS A 29 -12.20 -0.38 11.20
C LYS A 29 -11.85 1.09 11.54
N PRO A 30 -11.41 1.91 10.58
CA PRO A 30 -11.45 3.35 10.76
C PRO A 30 -12.91 3.79 10.56
N LYS A 31 -13.63 4.03 11.66
CA LYS A 31 -15.02 4.53 11.65
C LYS A 31 -15.19 5.85 10.85
N ASP A 32 -14.08 6.53 10.56
CA ASP A 32 -14.06 7.90 10.04
C ASP A 32 -13.65 8.00 8.56
N MET A 33 -13.52 6.87 7.84
CA MET A 33 -13.15 6.87 6.41
C MET A 33 -14.34 6.61 5.50
N SER A 34 -14.55 7.50 4.52
CA SER A 34 -15.48 7.29 3.42
C SER A 34 -15.03 6.15 2.49
N ARG A 35 -15.98 5.55 1.76
CA ARG A 35 -15.68 4.48 0.77
C ARG A 35 -14.64 4.89 -0.28
N LYS A 36 -14.61 6.17 -0.67
CA LYS A 36 -13.60 6.70 -1.59
C LYS A 36 -12.21 6.74 -0.96
N GLN A 37 -12.11 7.15 0.31
CA GLN A 37 -10.84 7.14 1.05
C GLN A 37 -10.34 5.71 1.29
N GLN A 38 -11.24 4.77 1.59
CA GLN A 38 -10.88 3.35 1.70
C GLN A 38 -10.31 2.82 0.38
N PHE A 39 -10.98 3.10 -0.74
CA PHE A 39 -10.49 2.70 -2.06
C PHE A 39 -9.13 3.32 -2.41
N LEU A 40 -8.96 4.63 -2.17
CA LEU A 40 -7.67 5.31 -2.38
C LEU A 40 -6.56 4.74 -1.49
N THR A 41 -6.89 4.36 -0.26
CA THR A 41 -5.96 3.71 0.67
C THR A 41 -5.54 2.34 0.14
N VAL A 42 -6.49 1.54 -0.37
CA VAL A 42 -6.18 0.24 -1.01
C VAL A 42 -5.24 0.40 -2.21
N ILE A 43 -5.53 1.37 -3.07
CA ILE A 43 -4.70 1.62 -4.23
C ILE A 43 -3.30 2.12 -3.83
N SER A 44 -3.19 3.01 -2.84
CA SER A 44 -1.90 3.53 -2.41
C SER A 44 -0.99 2.44 -1.85
N GLY A 45 -1.52 1.48 -1.07
CA GLY A 45 -0.72 0.35 -0.60
C GLY A 45 -0.26 -0.59 -1.72
N GLY A 46 -1.09 -0.81 -2.73
CA GLY A 46 -0.70 -1.55 -3.94
C GLY A 46 0.47 -0.89 -4.66
N PHE A 47 0.39 0.41 -4.91
CA PHE A 47 1.48 1.16 -5.55
C PHE A 47 2.76 1.21 -4.71
N VAL A 48 2.64 1.41 -3.39
CA VAL A 48 3.80 1.36 -2.49
C VAL A 48 4.49 0.00 -2.59
N ALA A 49 3.74 -1.09 -2.55
CA ALA A 49 4.31 -2.42 -2.72
C ALA A 49 4.95 -2.61 -4.10
N SER A 50 4.29 -2.22 -5.20
CA SER A 50 4.83 -2.42 -6.55
C SER A 50 6.13 -1.67 -6.82
N TYR A 51 6.32 -0.46 -6.27
CA TYR A 51 7.53 0.33 -6.52
C TYR A 51 8.61 0.22 -5.44
N LEU A 52 8.25 0.13 -4.15
CA LEU A 52 9.27 0.01 -3.09
C LEU A 52 9.80 -1.41 -2.94
N THR A 53 9.01 -2.45 -3.23
CA THR A 53 9.47 -3.83 -3.06
C THR A 53 10.70 -4.16 -3.91
N PRO A 54 10.74 -3.89 -5.24
CA PRO A 54 11.93 -4.18 -6.02
C PRO A 54 13.11 -3.31 -5.55
N LEU A 55 12.88 -2.04 -5.22
CA LEU A 55 13.92 -1.14 -4.71
C LEU A 55 14.57 -1.68 -3.43
N VAL A 56 13.76 -1.98 -2.41
CA VAL A 56 14.25 -2.49 -1.12
C VAL A 56 14.77 -3.92 -1.26
N GLY A 57 14.17 -4.72 -2.14
CA GLY A 57 14.60 -6.06 -2.51
C GLY A 57 16.02 -6.09 -3.05
N ASP A 58 16.35 -5.17 -3.95
CA ASP A 58 17.69 -5.01 -4.52
C ASP A 58 18.70 -4.58 -3.45
N PHE A 59 18.35 -3.61 -2.61
CA PHE A 59 19.23 -3.15 -1.51
C PHE A 59 19.57 -4.25 -0.51
N LEU A 60 18.62 -5.15 -0.25
CA LEU A 60 18.77 -6.22 0.76
C LEU A 60 19.14 -7.58 0.14
N SER A 61 19.31 -7.66 -1.19
CA SER A 61 19.60 -8.90 -1.91
C SER A 61 18.62 -10.03 -1.56
N LEU A 62 17.32 -9.72 -1.54
CA LEU A 62 16.26 -10.66 -1.18
C LEU A 62 15.93 -11.62 -2.32
N ASN A 63 15.52 -12.85 -1.96
CA ASN A 63 14.97 -13.80 -2.93
C ASN A 63 13.49 -13.52 -3.24
N ASP A 64 12.98 -14.13 -4.31
CA ASP A 64 11.60 -13.91 -4.80
C ASP A 64 10.52 -14.15 -3.74
N LYS A 65 10.70 -15.16 -2.88
CA LYS A 65 9.73 -15.45 -1.81
C LYS A 65 9.73 -14.35 -0.75
N ALA A 66 10.91 -13.83 -0.41
CA ALA A 66 11.06 -12.71 0.51
C ALA A 66 10.50 -11.41 -0.10
N LEU A 67 10.57 -11.22 -1.42
CA LEU A 67 9.91 -10.10 -2.10
C LEU A 67 8.39 -10.12 -1.91
N TYR A 68 7.73 -11.28 -1.96
CA TYR A 68 6.29 -11.36 -1.70
C TYR A 68 5.93 -10.97 -0.25
N GLY A 69 6.72 -11.43 0.72
CA GLY A 69 6.56 -11.03 2.12
C GLY A 69 6.81 -9.54 2.33
N LEU A 70 7.84 -8.99 1.67
CA LEU A 70 8.17 -7.58 1.71
C LEU A 70 7.05 -6.73 1.08
N ALA A 71 6.52 -7.14 -0.08
CA ALA A 71 5.38 -6.49 -0.72
C ALA A 71 4.16 -6.45 0.19
N PHE A 72 3.86 -7.56 0.90
CA PHE A 72 2.79 -7.59 1.90
C PHE A 72 3.02 -6.57 3.02
N VAL A 73 4.21 -6.55 3.62
CA VAL A 73 4.55 -5.64 4.73
C VAL A 73 4.54 -4.18 4.28
N LEU A 74 5.09 -3.88 3.10
CA LEU A 74 5.07 -2.54 2.51
C LEU A 74 3.66 -2.11 2.14
N GLY A 75 2.83 -3.02 1.62
CA GLY A 75 1.41 -2.77 1.38
C GLY A 75 0.66 -2.44 2.66
N TYR A 76 0.82 -3.23 3.72
CA TYR A 76 0.25 -2.96 5.03
C TYR A 76 0.70 -1.60 5.58
N SER A 77 2.02 -1.38 5.62
CA SER A 77 2.64 -0.17 6.16
C SER A 77 2.25 1.09 5.38
N GLY A 78 2.21 0.98 4.04
CA GLY A 78 1.82 2.06 3.14
C GLY A 78 0.38 2.50 3.37
N MET A 79 -0.55 1.54 3.49
CA MET A 79 -1.95 1.85 3.80
C MET A 79 -2.12 2.42 5.20
N LYS A 80 -1.40 1.89 6.20
CA LYS A 80 -1.45 2.40 7.57
C LYS A 80 -0.97 3.85 7.66
N SER A 81 0.06 4.20 6.89
CA SER A 81 0.58 5.55 6.81
C SER A 81 -0.46 6.53 6.25
N VAL A 82 -1.17 6.14 5.18
CA VAL A 82 -2.24 6.95 4.60
C VAL A 82 -3.41 7.15 5.56
N GLU A 83 -3.79 6.11 6.32
CA GLU A 83 -4.81 6.22 7.37
C GLU A 83 -4.42 7.26 8.44
N VAL A 84 -3.17 7.22 8.90
CA VAL A 84 -2.65 8.18 9.89
C VAL A 84 -2.64 9.60 9.34
N ILE A 85 -2.21 9.78 8.09
CA ILE A 85 -2.21 11.09 7.42
C ILE A 85 -3.64 11.63 7.31
N ILE A 86 -4.61 10.81 6.89
CA ILE A 86 -6.01 11.23 6.77
C ILE A 86 -6.57 11.65 8.12
N LYS A 87 -6.29 10.90 9.19
CA LYS A 87 -6.72 11.25 10.55
C LYS A 87 -6.10 12.57 11.02
N GLU A 88 -4.81 12.76 10.80
CA GLU A 88 -4.09 13.97 11.21
C GLU A 88 -4.57 15.20 10.44
N VAL A 89 -4.77 15.08 9.11
CA VAL A 89 -5.32 16.15 8.28
C VAL A 89 -6.76 16.49 8.71
N HIS A 90 -7.60 15.49 8.95
CA HIS A 90 -8.98 15.71 9.38
C HIS A 90 -9.04 16.42 10.74
N LYS A 91 -8.22 15.98 11.71
CA LYS A 91 -8.10 16.62 13.02
C LYS A 91 -7.68 18.09 12.90
N ARG A 92 -6.71 18.39 12.02
CA ARG A 92 -6.24 19.77 11.77
C ARG A 92 -7.29 20.64 11.09
N LEU A 93 -8.13 20.08 10.22
CA LEU A 93 -9.21 20.82 9.57
C LEU A 93 -10.34 21.15 10.56
N ILE A 94 -10.66 20.24 11.48
CA ILE A 94 -11.67 20.49 12.53
C ILE A 94 -11.18 21.51 13.56
N ASN A 95 -9.93 21.41 14.03
CA ASN A 95 -9.35 22.36 15.00
C ASN A 95 -9.16 23.80 14.47
N LYS A 96 -9.42 24.03 13.17
CA LYS A 96 -9.27 25.34 12.51
C LYS A 96 -10.63 26.04 12.27
N GLN A 97 -11.74 25.39 12.64
CA GLN A 97 -13.08 26.00 12.74
C GLN A 97 -13.38 26.35 14.20
#